data_AF-A0A6M5J6Y6-F1
#
_entry.id   AF-A0A6M5J6Y6-F1
#
_cell.length_a   1.000
_cell.length_b   1.000
_cell.length_c   1.000
_cell.angle_alpha   90.00
_cell.angle_beta   90.00
_cell.angle_gamma   90.00
#
_symmetry.space_group_name_H-M   'P 1'
#
loop_
_entity.id
_entity.type
_entity.pdbx_description
1 polymer ?
#
loop_
_entity_poly.entity_id
_entity_poly.type
_entity_poly.pdbx_seq_one_letter_code
_entity_poly.pdbx_strand_id
1 'polypeptide(L)'
;MFFYQNEYGSRVFFDDLGPPWPKHPCTDNEPDPIGRPGVSVGQSIPVAKGPGISVVIRRLASDALVEESEVDDDYSPPLRTGHGWDRCVVRKRSDREGLAYFIVYNASDPANRSIRFSTSSRPDLPSSEETLYLSGNRMSFFSFADFVPQEVSIERKSTKAVSSSKKRAARRRKARRKRK
;
A
#
# COMPACT_ATOMS: atom_id res chain seq x y z
N MET A 1 34.32 -31.84 12.38
CA MET A 1 33.37 -32.56 11.52
C MET A 1 31.95 -32.33 12.00
N PHE A 2 31.18 -31.55 11.25
CA PHE A 2 29.79 -31.20 11.50
C PHE A 2 28.91 -31.85 10.43
N PHE A 3 27.70 -32.23 10.82
CA PHE A 3 26.76 -32.96 9.97
C PHE A 3 25.44 -32.21 9.89
N TYR A 4 24.97 -31.96 8.66
CA TYR A 4 23.66 -31.41 8.40
C TYR A 4 22.83 -32.42 7.59
N GLN A 5 21.61 -32.69 8.05
CA GLN A 5 20.61 -33.47 7.33
C GLN A 5 19.27 -32.75 7.34
N ASN A 6 18.64 -32.62 6.17
CA ASN A 6 17.28 -32.09 6.07
C ASN A 6 16.22 -33.22 6.16
N GLU A 7 14.96 -32.82 6.33
CA GLU A 7 13.82 -33.75 6.42
C GLU A 7 13.57 -34.53 5.11
N TYR A 8 14.07 -34.03 3.98
CA TYR A 8 13.98 -34.65 2.66
C TYR A 8 15.12 -35.64 2.35
N GLY A 9 16.02 -35.88 3.31
CA GLY A 9 17.08 -36.89 3.20
C GLY A 9 18.41 -36.43 2.60
N SER A 10 18.57 -35.15 2.23
CA SER A 10 19.85 -34.57 1.82
C SER A 10 20.81 -34.45 2.98
N ARG A 11 22.11 -34.68 2.74
CA ARG A 11 23.16 -34.71 3.77
C ARG A 11 24.41 -33.97 3.31
N VAL A 12 25.03 -33.20 4.20
CA VAL A 12 26.28 -32.47 3.96
C VAL A 12 27.20 -32.62 5.17
N PHE A 13 28.50 -32.78 4.90
CA PHE A 13 29.56 -32.84 5.90
C PHE A 13 30.44 -31.60 5.80
N PHE A 14 30.77 -30.99 6.95
CA PHE A 14 31.68 -29.86 7.04
C PHE A 14 32.85 -30.22 7.94
N ASP A 15 34.07 -29.91 7.52
CA ASP A 15 35.25 -30.15 8.36
C ASP A 15 35.27 -29.18 9.55
N ASP A 16 34.95 -27.91 9.30
CA ASP A 16 34.90 -26.82 10.28
C ASP A 16 33.66 -25.92 10.08
N LEU A 17 33.11 -25.36 11.17
CA LEU A 17 32.09 -24.32 11.10
C LEU A 17 32.83 -23.00 11.03
N GLY A 18 32.66 -22.24 9.94
CA GLY A 18 33.19 -20.89 9.85
C GLY A 18 32.78 -20.02 11.06
N PRO A 19 33.45 -18.88 11.27
CA PRO A 19 33.15 -17.98 12.38
C PRO A 19 31.66 -17.62 12.42
N PRO A 20 31.09 -17.36 13.62
CA PRO A 20 29.69 -16.98 13.73
C PRO A 20 29.44 -15.73 12.89
N TRP A 21 28.59 -15.85 11.88
CA TRP A 21 28.17 -14.72 11.06
C TRP A 21 27.48 -13.68 11.95
N PRO A 22 27.69 -12.38 11.71
CA PRO A 22 26.99 -11.33 12.45
C PRO A 22 25.48 -11.57 12.33
N LYS A 23 24.83 -11.81 13.45
CA LYS A 23 23.38 -11.96 13.51
C LYS A 23 22.75 -10.60 13.27
N HIS A 24 21.84 -10.52 12.30
CA HIS A 24 21.10 -9.30 12.08
C HIS A 24 20.16 -9.05 13.29
N PRO A 25 20.02 -7.79 13.78
CA PRO A 25 19.23 -7.47 14.98
C PRO A 25 17.72 -7.79 14.85
N CYS A 26 17.24 -8.16 13.66
CA CYS A 26 15.86 -8.64 13.47
C CYS A 26 15.62 -10.06 14.01
N THR A 27 16.68 -10.80 14.40
CA THR A 27 16.58 -12.21 14.84
C THR A 27 16.83 -12.38 16.33
N ASP A 28 17.24 -11.32 17.04
CA ASP A 28 17.36 -11.35 18.49
C ASP A 28 15.97 -11.16 19.11
N ASN A 29 15.31 -12.29 19.39
CA ASN A 29 14.09 -12.34 20.20
C ASN A 29 14.43 -12.15 21.69
N GLU A 30 15.12 -11.07 22.05
CA GLU A 30 15.21 -10.67 23.45
C GLU A 30 13.84 -10.12 23.87
N PRO A 31 13.20 -10.65 24.92
CA PRO A 31 12.00 -10.04 25.48
C PRO A 31 12.41 -8.73 26.16
N ASP A 32 12.15 -7.60 25.50
CA ASP A 32 12.30 -6.25 26.05
C ASP A 32 11.71 -6.18 27.48
N PRO A 33 12.51 -5.92 28.53
CA PRO A 33 11.99 -5.71 29.88
C PRO A 33 11.67 -4.23 30.15
N ILE A 34 11.52 -3.39 29.12
CA ILE A 34 11.38 -1.94 29.29
C ILE A 34 10.06 -1.46 28.68
N GLY A 35 9.17 -1.09 29.61
CA GLY A 35 7.82 -0.63 29.34
C GLY A 35 7.74 0.52 28.35
N ARG A 36 6.81 0.39 27.41
CA ARG A 36 6.29 1.47 26.57
C ARG A 36 5.63 2.52 27.47
N PRO A 37 6.14 3.77 27.55
CA PRO A 37 5.35 4.86 28.06
C PRO A 37 4.54 5.46 26.91
N GLY A 38 3.24 5.60 27.14
CA GLY A 38 2.47 6.70 26.56
C GLY A 38 1.88 6.46 25.17
N VAL A 39 0.75 5.77 25.17
CA VAL A 39 -0.35 6.07 24.24
C VAL A 39 -0.75 7.53 24.47
N SER A 40 -0.39 8.44 23.56
CA SER A 40 -1.03 9.74 23.46
C SER A 40 -2.24 9.62 22.54
N VAL A 41 -3.39 9.43 23.20
CA VAL A 41 -4.71 9.67 22.63
C VAL A 41 -4.81 11.14 22.23
N GLY A 42 -5.20 11.38 20.98
CA GLY A 42 -5.94 12.59 20.61
C GLY A 42 -5.11 13.77 20.14
N GLN A 43 -4.97 13.89 18.82
CA GLN A 43 -5.23 15.14 18.11
C GLN A 43 -5.64 14.81 16.68
N SER A 44 -6.95 14.75 16.45
CA SER A 44 -7.51 14.72 15.10
C SER A 44 -7.24 16.06 14.44
N ILE A 45 -6.20 16.13 13.61
CA ILE A 45 -5.98 17.27 12.71
C ILE A 45 -7.23 17.39 11.81
N PRO A 46 -7.92 18.54 11.76
CA PRO A 46 -9.03 18.75 10.85
C PRO A 46 -8.49 18.76 9.42
N VAL A 47 -8.46 17.59 8.79
CA VAL A 47 -8.08 17.45 7.39
C VAL A 47 -9.12 18.18 6.55
N ALA A 48 -8.72 19.30 5.95
CA ALA A 48 -9.52 20.01 4.97
C ALA A 48 -10.03 19.03 3.90
N LYS A 49 -11.34 19.06 3.64
CA LYS A 49 -12.01 18.20 2.66
C LYS A 49 -11.66 18.67 1.25
N GLY A 50 -10.43 18.39 0.82
CA GLY A 50 -10.05 18.48 -0.59
C GLY A 50 -10.90 17.53 -1.45
N PRO A 51 -11.10 17.86 -2.73
CA PRO A 51 -11.94 17.08 -3.64
C PRO A 51 -11.48 15.62 -3.76
N GLY A 52 -12.34 14.67 -3.37
CA GLY A 52 -12.06 13.23 -3.50
C GLY A 52 -12.23 12.77 -4.95
N ILE A 53 -11.24 12.06 -5.47
CA ILE A 53 -11.29 11.36 -6.75
C ILE A 53 -11.94 9.99 -6.47
N SER A 54 -12.74 9.47 -7.40
CA SER A 54 -13.30 8.11 -7.30
C SER A 54 -12.88 7.35 -8.54
N VAL A 55 -12.37 6.13 -8.34
CA VAL A 55 -11.61 5.37 -9.33
C VAL A 55 -12.29 4.02 -9.60
N VAL A 56 -12.08 3.48 -10.79
CA VAL A 56 -12.52 2.14 -11.21
C VAL A 56 -11.28 1.41 -11.70
N ILE A 57 -11.00 0.25 -11.10
CA ILE A 57 -9.81 -0.58 -11.35
C ILE A 57 -10.12 -1.58 -12.47
N ARG A 58 -9.26 -1.64 -13.49
CA ARG A 58 -9.19 -2.73 -14.48
C ARG A 58 -7.77 -3.30 -14.48
N ARG A 59 -7.68 -4.64 -14.48
CA ARG A 59 -6.42 -5.40 -14.45
C ARG A 59 -5.71 -5.26 -15.80
N LEU A 60 -4.45 -4.87 -15.78
CA LEU A 60 -3.55 -4.99 -16.92
C LEU A 60 -2.51 -6.05 -16.55
N ALA A 61 -2.29 -7.04 -17.42
CA ALA A 61 -1.21 -8.00 -17.25
C ALA A 61 0.11 -7.26 -17.45
N SER A 62 1.05 -7.42 -16.52
CA SER A 62 2.38 -6.79 -16.59
C SER A 62 3.45 -7.87 -16.78
N ASP A 63 4.07 -7.88 -17.95
CA ASP A 63 5.32 -8.57 -18.24
C ASP A 63 6.47 -7.59 -17.93
N ALA A 64 7.13 -7.74 -16.78
CA ALA A 64 8.32 -6.96 -16.45
C ALA A 64 9.41 -7.89 -15.90
N LEU A 65 10.45 -8.09 -16.72
CA LEU A 65 11.72 -8.69 -16.32
C LEU A 65 12.46 -7.69 -15.42
N VAL A 66 12.81 -8.11 -14.21
CA VAL A 66 13.59 -7.31 -13.25
C VAL A 66 15.05 -7.74 -13.42
N GLU A 67 15.93 -6.81 -13.81
CA GLU A 67 17.38 -7.03 -13.71
C GLU A 67 17.79 -6.87 -12.23
N GLU A 68 18.45 -7.88 -11.69
CA GLU A 68 18.99 -7.88 -10.33
C GLU A 68 20.27 -7.04 -10.28
N SER A 69 20.24 -5.90 -9.58
CA SER A 69 21.43 -5.12 -9.26
C SER A 69 21.79 -5.27 -7.78
N GLU A 70 23.09 -5.28 -7.48
CA GLU A 70 23.70 -5.51 -6.17
C GLU A 70 23.09 -4.64 -5.05
N VAL A 71 22.85 -5.26 -3.91
CA VAL A 71 22.07 -4.74 -2.77
C VAL A 71 23.01 -3.97 -1.83
N ASP A 72 22.94 -2.63 -1.86
CA ASP A 72 23.45 -1.79 -0.77
C ASP A 72 22.41 -1.77 0.38
N ASP A 73 22.84 -2.06 1.62
CA ASP A 73 22.01 -2.14 2.84
C ASP A 73 21.29 -0.83 3.22
N ASP A 74 21.52 0.26 2.50
CA ASP A 74 20.87 1.56 2.65
C ASP A 74 19.91 1.89 1.48
N TYR A 75 19.35 0.87 0.82
CA TYR A 75 18.43 1.05 -0.29
C TYR A 75 17.12 1.71 0.14
N SER A 76 17.11 3.05 0.15
CA SER A 76 15.89 3.83 0.15
C SER A 76 15.32 3.89 -1.26
N PRO A 77 14.18 3.22 -1.56
CA PRO A 77 13.62 3.24 -2.90
C PRO A 77 13.33 4.69 -3.32
N PRO A 78 13.69 5.09 -4.55
CA PRO A 78 13.59 6.46 -4.99
C PRO A 78 12.16 6.97 -4.85
N LEU A 79 12.01 8.23 -4.40
CA LEU A 79 10.70 8.87 -4.23
C LEU A 79 9.93 8.90 -5.55
N ARG A 80 10.68 9.07 -6.65
CA ARG A 80 10.17 9.08 -8.02
C ARG A 80 11.07 8.23 -8.90
N THR A 81 10.50 7.31 -9.64
CA THR A 81 11.26 6.54 -10.64
C THR A 81 11.51 7.41 -11.88
N GLY A 82 12.58 7.11 -12.64
CA GLY A 82 12.88 7.80 -13.90
C GLY A 82 11.75 7.76 -14.93
N HIS A 83 10.84 6.79 -14.81
CA HIS A 83 9.67 6.62 -15.66
C HIS A 83 8.42 7.40 -15.19
N GLY A 84 8.58 8.31 -14.22
CA GLY A 84 7.49 9.15 -13.74
C GLY A 84 6.47 8.41 -12.87
N TRP A 85 6.90 7.38 -12.15
CA TRP A 85 6.10 6.81 -11.07
C TRP A 85 6.44 7.48 -9.74
N ASP A 86 5.42 7.92 -9.04
CA ASP A 86 5.55 8.50 -7.71
C ASP A 86 5.29 7.42 -6.66
N ARG A 87 6.24 7.25 -5.73
CA ARG A 87 6.09 6.38 -4.56
C ARG A 87 5.05 6.96 -3.63
N CYS A 88 4.10 6.13 -3.22
CA CYS A 88 2.96 6.53 -2.43
C CYS A 88 2.72 5.53 -1.30
N VAL A 89 2.30 6.00 -0.12
CA VAL A 89 2.03 5.16 1.05
C VAL A 89 0.56 5.21 1.40
N VAL A 90 -0.08 4.04 1.51
CA VAL A 90 -1.48 3.93 1.93
C VAL A 90 -1.59 4.29 3.39
N ARG A 91 -2.28 5.36 3.73
CA ARG A 91 -2.54 5.71 5.14
C ARG A 91 -3.79 5.09 5.69
N LYS A 92 -4.80 5.01 4.84
CA LYS A 92 -6.09 4.51 5.26
C LYS A 92 -6.73 3.73 4.13
N ARG A 93 -7.16 2.53 4.48
CA ARG A 93 -8.08 1.73 3.71
C ARG A 93 -9.39 1.61 4.47
N SER A 94 -10.51 1.67 3.76
CA SER A 94 -11.83 1.39 4.31
C SER A 94 -12.69 0.74 3.25
N ASP A 95 -13.31 -0.38 3.60
CA ASP A 95 -14.23 -1.09 2.72
C ASP A 95 -15.68 -0.75 3.08
N ARG A 96 -16.50 -0.40 2.08
CA ARG A 96 -17.92 -0.09 2.25
C ARG A 96 -18.69 -0.36 0.96
N GLU A 97 -19.80 -1.10 1.07
CA GLU A 97 -20.73 -1.35 -0.03
C GLU A 97 -20.05 -1.95 -1.28
N GLY A 98 -19.07 -2.85 -1.07
CA GLY A 98 -18.31 -3.47 -2.16
C GLY A 98 -17.26 -2.55 -2.81
N LEU A 99 -17.01 -1.38 -2.23
CA LEU A 99 -15.97 -0.45 -2.65
C LEU A 99 -14.89 -0.32 -1.56
N ALA A 100 -13.63 -0.41 -1.96
CA ALA A 100 -12.49 -0.05 -1.12
C ALA A 100 -12.12 1.42 -1.35
N TYR A 101 -11.94 2.17 -0.28
CA TYR A 101 -11.57 3.58 -0.27
C TYR A 101 -10.15 3.73 0.28
N PHE A 102 -9.34 4.49 -0.44
CA PHE A 102 -7.94 4.72 -0.14
C PHE A 102 -7.67 6.20 0.13
N ILE A 103 -6.87 6.46 1.16
CA ILE A 103 -6.20 7.74 1.38
C ILE A 103 -4.71 7.44 1.35
N VAL A 104 -4.01 8.09 0.45
CA VAL A 104 -2.61 7.79 0.13
C VAL A 104 -1.80 9.07 0.15
N TYR A 105 -0.60 9.05 0.71
CA TYR A 105 0.33 10.18 0.61
C TYR A 105 1.34 9.93 -0.49
N ASN A 106 1.55 10.95 -1.33
CA ASN A 106 2.62 10.93 -2.31
C ASN A 106 3.91 11.35 -1.63
N ALA A 107 4.89 10.45 -1.57
CA ALA A 107 6.18 10.70 -0.92
C ALA A 107 7.03 11.72 -1.72
N SER A 108 6.75 11.90 -3.01
CA SER A 108 7.36 12.92 -3.85
C SER A 108 6.71 14.30 -3.74
N ASP A 109 5.52 14.41 -3.13
CA ASP A 109 4.86 15.70 -2.97
C ASP A 109 5.29 16.38 -1.66
N PRO A 110 6.09 17.46 -1.71
CA PRO A 110 6.53 18.18 -0.51
C PRO A 110 5.34 18.81 0.25
N ALA A 111 4.20 19.03 -0.43
CA ALA A 111 2.99 19.54 0.22
C ALA A 111 2.21 18.44 0.96
N ASN A 112 2.66 17.18 0.91
CA ASN A 112 2.06 16.02 1.55
C ASN A 112 0.55 15.91 1.28
N ARG A 113 0.13 16.19 0.05
CA ARG A 113 -1.31 16.17 -0.27
C ARG A 113 -1.78 14.73 -0.31
N SER A 114 -2.83 14.45 0.46
CA SER A 114 -3.48 13.15 0.39
C SER A 114 -4.19 12.99 -0.96
N ILE A 115 -3.86 11.95 -1.69
CA ILE A 115 -4.63 11.47 -2.84
C ILE A 115 -5.71 10.53 -2.29
N ARG A 116 -6.96 10.75 -2.71
CA ARG A 116 -8.08 9.89 -2.34
C ARG A 116 -8.64 9.23 -3.56
N PHE A 117 -8.79 7.92 -3.51
CA PHE A 117 -9.46 7.17 -4.56
C PHE A 117 -10.30 6.05 -3.97
N SER A 118 -11.15 5.46 -4.80
CA SER A 118 -11.96 4.31 -4.46
C SER A 118 -11.80 3.25 -5.54
N THR A 119 -12.09 1.99 -5.27
CA THR A 119 -12.12 0.92 -6.26
C THR A 119 -13.18 -0.10 -5.84
N SER A 120 -13.58 -0.99 -6.75
CA SER A 120 -14.19 -2.26 -6.35
C SER A 120 -13.29 -2.94 -5.31
N SER A 121 -13.89 -3.33 -4.18
CA SER A 121 -13.20 -4.03 -3.12
C SER A 121 -12.75 -5.40 -3.62
N ARG A 122 -11.48 -5.73 -3.37
CA ARG A 122 -10.87 -7.01 -3.70
C ARG A 122 -9.93 -7.43 -2.56
N PRO A 123 -9.74 -8.73 -2.34
CA PRO A 123 -8.86 -9.23 -1.28
C PRO A 123 -7.39 -8.89 -1.53
N ASP A 124 -6.97 -8.75 -2.78
CA ASP A 124 -5.59 -8.50 -3.22
C ASP A 124 -5.19 -7.02 -3.21
N LEU A 125 -6.06 -6.13 -2.75
CA LEU A 125 -5.72 -4.70 -2.65
C LEU A 125 -4.76 -4.45 -1.49
N PRO A 126 -3.95 -3.37 -1.58
CA PRO A 126 -2.99 -3.06 -0.54
C PRO A 126 -3.65 -2.70 0.79
N SER A 127 -3.00 -3.04 1.91
CA SER A 127 -3.43 -2.69 3.27
C SER A 127 -2.96 -1.28 3.68
N SER A 128 -3.27 -0.87 4.92
CA SER A 128 -2.66 0.34 5.49
C SER A 128 -1.15 0.16 5.66
N GLU A 129 -0.42 1.25 5.44
CA GLU A 129 1.04 1.39 5.47
C GLU A 129 1.78 0.66 4.34
N GLU A 130 1.07 0.01 3.42
CA GLU A 130 1.70 -0.56 2.22
C GLU A 130 2.05 0.51 1.18
N THR A 131 3.09 0.21 0.39
CA THR A 131 3.58 1.08 -0.67
C THR A 131 2.90 0.75 -1.99
N LEU A 132 2.50 1.79 -2.71
CA LEU A 132 2.04 1.71 -4.09
C LEU A 132 2.70 2.81 -4.92
N TYR A 133 2.66 2.65 -6.23
CA TYR A 133 3.22 3.58 -7.19
C TYR A 133 2.12 4.14 -8.07
N LEU A 134 2.14 5.45 -8.29
CA LEU A 134 1.19 6.14 -9.16
C LEU A 134 1.91 6.77 -10.34
N SER A 135 1.41 6.55 -11.55
CA SER A 135 1.86 7.27 -12.75
C SER A 135 0.66 7.65 -13.60
N GLY A 136 0.29 8.94 -13.58
CA GLY A 136 -0.85 9.45 -14.35
C GLY A 136 -2.18 8.77 -13.99
N ASN A 137 -2.65 7.89 -14.87
CA ASN A 137 -3.85 7.08 -14.71
C ASN A 137 -3.54 5.59 -14.45
N ARG A 138 -2.33 5.27 -13.98
CA ARG A 138 -1.90 3.90 -13.67
C ARG A 138 -1.49 3.85 -12.20
N MET A 139 -1.78 2.71 -11.58
CA MET A 139 -1.37 2.35 -10.23
C MET A 139 -0.69 1.00 -10.29
N SER A 140 0.44 0.86 -9.62
CA SER A 140 1.12 -0.41 -9.43
C SER A 140 1.33 -0.65 -7.95
N PHE A 141 1.10 -1.87 -7.48
CA PHE A 141 1.40 -2.28 -6.11
C PHE A 141 1.83 -3.75 -6.13
N PHE A 142 2.56 -4.17 -5.11
CA PHE A 142 3.00 -5.56 -5.01
C PHE A 142 1.92 -6.40 -4.32
N SER A 143 1.44 -7.46 -4.97
CA SER A 143 0.53 -8.43 -4.34
C SER A 143 1.35 -9.46 -3.58
N PHE A 144 1.25 -9.49 -2.26
CA PHE A 144 1.89 -10.52 -1.44
C PHE A 144 1.25 -11.90 -1.60
N ALA A 145 0.00 -11.97 -2.07
CA ALA A 145 -0.67 -13.24 -2.32
C ALA A 145 -0.08 -13.95 -3.54
N ASP A 146 0.24 -13.19 -4.58
CA ASP A 146 0.73 -13.72 -5.85
C ASP A 146 2.25 -13.57 -6.01
N PHE A 147 2.91 -12.82 -5.12
CA PHE A 147 4.32 -12.40 -5.25
C PHE A 147 4.65 -11.73 -6.59
N VAL A 148 3.67 -11.02 -7.17
CA VAL A 148 3.80 -10.38 -8.48
C VAL A 148 3.34 -8.92 -8.41
N PRO A 149 4.02 -7.99 -9.09
CA PRO A 149 3.53 -6.62 -9.26
C PRO A 149 2.18 -6.63 -9.97
N GLN A 150 1.17 -6.01 -9.35
CA GLN A 150 -0.13 -5.83 -9.97
C GLN A 150 -0.26 -4.42 -10.51
N GLU A 151 -0.57 -4.33 -11.80
CA GLU A 151 -0.85 -3.06 -12.45
C GLU A 151 -2.34 -2.85 -12.74
N VAL A 152 -2.78 -1.63 -12.50
CA VAL A 152 -4.17 -1.25 -12.52
C VAL A 152 -4.39 0.13 -13.15
N SER A 153 -5.39 0.24 -14.02
CA SER A 153 -5.83 1.53 -14.56
C SER A 153 -6.71 2.30 -13.56
N ILE A 154 -6.49 3.61 -13.47
CA ILE A 154 -7.22 4.58 -12.66
C ILE A 154 -8.13 5.44 -13.55
N GLU A 155 -9.44 5.33 -13.38
CA GLU A 155 -10.39 6.30 -13.97
C GLU A 155 -10.58 7.54 -13.06
N ARG A 156 -10.24 8.75 -13.54
CA ARG A 156 -10.40 10.00 -12.76
C ARG A 156 -11.80 10.58 -12.95
N LYS A 157 -12.71 10.37 -11.99
CA LYS A 157 -14.03 11.06 -12.01
C LYS A 157 -13.89 12.51 -11.57
N SER A 158 -14.28 13.44 -12.46
CA SER A 158 -14.36 14.86 -12.17
C SER A 158 -15.30 15.16 -11.00
N THR A 159 -14.88 16.06 -10.12
CA THR A 159 -15.61 16.53 -8.93
C THR A 159 -17.00 17.06 -9.25
N LYS A 160 -17.21 17.60 -10.46
CA LYS A 160 -18.51 18.06 -10.94
C LYS A 160 -19.54 16.92 -10.96
N ALA A 161 -19.13 15.71 -11.35
CA ALA A 161 -20.00 14.53 -11.44
C ALA A 161 -20.41 13.97 -10.06
N VAL A 162 -19.53 14.07 -9.06
CA VAL A 162 -19.86 13.63 -7.68
C VAL A 162 -20.85 14.60 -7.03
N SER A 163 -20.70 15.91 -7.29
CA SER A 163 -21.62 16.94 -6.77
C SER A 163 -23.04 16.79 -7.33
N SER A 164 -23.18 16.42 -8.60
CA SER A 164 -24.47 16.27 -9.26
C SER A 164 -25.21 15.02 -8.76
N SER A 165 -24.51 13.91 -8.53
CA SER A 165 -25.08 12.70 -7.94
C SER A 165 -25.58 12.92 -6.51
N LYS A 166 -24.78 13.57 -5.65
CA LYS A 166 -25.22 13.95 -4.29
C LYS A 166 -26.43 14.89 -4.30
N LYS A 167 -26.44 15.91 -5.17
CA LYS A 167 -27.60 16.80 -5.34
C LYS A 167 -28.86 16.03 -5.77
N ARG A 168 -28.72 15.07 -6.70
CA ARG A 168 -29.84 14.25 -7.19
C ARG A 168 -30.39 13.32 -6.10
N ALA A 169 -29.52 12.69 -5.31
CA ALA A 169 -29.92 11.86 -4.16
C ALA A 169 -30.62 12.67 -3.07
N ALA A 170 -30.12 13.88 -2.76
CA ALA A 170 -30.74 14.78 -1.79
C ALA A 170 -32.13 15.26 -2.24
N ARG A 171 -32.29 15.59 -3.53
CA ARG A 171 -33.61 15.92 -4.12
C ARG A 171 -34.60 14.77 -4.00
N ARG A 172 -34.17 13.53 -4.29
CA ARG A 172 -35.01 12.32 -4.14
C ARG A 172 -35.47 12.10 -2.69
N ARG A 173 -34.59 12.32 -1.70
CA ARG A 173 -34.96 12.22 -0.28
C ARG A 173 -35.97 13.29 0.15
N LYS A 174 -35.80 14.54 -0.30
CA LYS A 174 -36.78 15.62 -0.04
C LYS A 174 -38.14 15.32 -0.68
N ALA A 175 -38.17 14.81 -1.91
CA ALA A 175 -39.41 14.45 -2.59
C ALA A 175 -40.18 13.32 -1.87
N ARG A 176 -39.48 12.30 -1.35
CA ARG A 176 -40.08 11.24 -0.53
C ARG A 176 -40.69 11.75 0.78
N ARG A 177 -40.05 12.73 1.43
CA ARG A 177 -40.55 13.32 2.69
C ARG A 177 -41.82 14.16 2.50
N LYS A 178 -42.05 14.76 1.33
CA LYS A 178 -43.27 15.53 1.04
C LYS A 178 -44.49 14.67 0.69
N ARG A 179 -44.30 13.37 0.49
CA ARG A 179 -45.36 12.41 0.12
C ARG A 179 -45.89 11.60 1.32
N LYS A 180 -45.31 11.78 2.50
CA LYS A 180 -45.83 11.32 3.78
C LYS A 180 -46.45 12.52 4.47
#